data_AF-G2WFR9-F1
#
_entry.id   AF-G2WFR9-F1
#
_cell.length_a   1.000
_cell.length_b   1.000
_cell.length_c   1.000
_cell.angle_alpha   90.00
_cell.angle_beta   90.00
_cell.angle_gamma   90.00
#
_symmetry.space_group_name_H-M   'P 1'
#
loop_
_entity.id
_entity.type
_entity.pdbx_description
1 polymer ?
#
loop_
_entity_poly.entity_id
_entity_poly.type
_entity_poly.pdbx_seq_one_letter_code
_entity_poly.pdbx_strand_id
1 'polypeptide(L)'
;MGSSLDLVASFSHDSTRFAFQASVAQKNNVDIYPLNETKDYVVNSSLVSHIDYETNDMKVSDVIFFGWCSDLIDTQSSNIKRKLDEDEGTGESSEQRCENFFVNGFPDGRIVVYSSNGKDIVNIIKNKKEILGADTDESDIWILDSDKVVKKLQYNNSKPLKTFTLVDGKDDEIVHFQILHQNGTLLVCIITKQMVYIVDPSKRRPSTKYSFEISDAVACEFSSDGKYLLIANNEELIAYDLKEDSKLIQSWPVQVKTLKTLDDLIMALTTDGKINNYKIGEADKVCSIVVNEDLEIIDFTPINSKQQVLISWLNVNEPNFESISLKEIETQGYITINKNEKNNADEADQKKLEEKEEEAQPEVQHEKKETETKINKKVSKSDQVEIANILSSHLEANSTEILDDLMSGSWTEPEIKKFILTKINTVDHLSKIFLTISKSITQNPWNEENLLPLWLKWLLTLKSGELNSIKDKHTKKNCKHLKSALRSSEEILPVLLGIQGRLEMLRRQAKLREDLAQLSMQEGEDDEIEVIEHSNVISNPLQDQASPVEKLEPDSIVYANGESDEFVDASEYKD
;
A
#
# COMPACT_ATOMS: atom_id res chain seq x y z
N MET A 1 -22.06 -10.77 -14.29
CA MET A 1 -20.82 -10.25 -13.70
C MET A 1 -21.21 -9.40 -12.50
N GLY A 2 -21.21 -10.01 -11.31
CA GLY A 2 -21.39 -9.29 -10.04
C GLY A 2 -20.02 -8.85 -9.53
N SER A 3 -19.95 -7.64 -9.02
CA SER A 3 -18.76 -6.89 -8.60
C SER A 3 -17.77 -7.64 -7.70
N SER A 4 -16.56 -7.87 -8.21
CA SER A 4 -15.32 -7.95 -7.40
C SER A 4 -14.27 -6.92 -7.85
N LEU A 5 -14.59 -6.07 -8.82
CA LEU A 5 -13.68 -5.12 -9.48
C LEU A 5 -13.21 -3.93 -8.62
N ASP A 6 -13.66 -3.80 -7.38
CA ASP A 6 -13.27 -2.66 -6.54
C ASP A 6 -12.01 -2.94 -5.71
N LEU A 7 -11.57 -4.20 -5.60
CA LEU A 7 -10.41 -4.61 -4.79
C LEU A 7 -9.34 -5.26 -5.68
N VAL A 8 -8.12 -4.74 -5.63
CA VAL A 8 -6.92 -5.41 -6.15
C VAL A 8 -6.18 -6.03 -4.98
N ALA A 9 -5.89 -7.33 -5.06
CA ALA A 9 -5.09 -8.07 -4.08
C ALA A 9 -4.38 -9.21 -4.82
N SER A 10 -3.04 -9.19 -4.85
CA SER A 10 -2.27 -10.21 -5.57
C SER A 10 -0.84 -10.32 -5.05
N PHE A 11 -0.47 -11.51 -4.58
CA PHE A 11 0.92 -11.86 -4.28
C PHE A 11 1.76 -12.11 -5.54
N SER A 12 3.03 -11.70 -5.53
CA SER A 12 4.00 -12.18 -6.52
C SER A 12 4.25 -13.68 -6.37
N HIS A 13 4.72 -14.33 -7.44
CA HIS A 13 4.95 -15.79 -7.44
C HIS A 13 5.91 -16.26 -6.34
N ASP A 14 6.92 -15.45 -5.98
CA ASP A 14 7.86 -15.72 -4.91
C ASP A 14 7.39 -15.22 -3.52
N SER A 15 6.19 -14.62 -3.46
CA SER A 15 5.59 -14.05 -2.24
C SER A 15 6.41 -12.93 -1.59
N THR A 16 7.31 -12.27 -2.34
CA THR A 16 8.12 -11.13 -1.84
C THR A 16 7.48 -9.77 -2.10
N ARG A 17 6.39 -9.71 -2.87
CA ARG A 17 5.63 -8.50 -3.16
C ARG A 17 4.14 -8.78 -3.07
N PHE A 18 3.38 -7.75 -2.72
CA PHE A 18 1.92 -7.78 -2.75
C PHE A 18 1.38 -6.51 -3.38
N ALA A 19 0.57 -6.64 -4.41
CA ALA A 19 -0.15 -5.54 -5.04
C ALA A 19 -1.52 -5.38 -4.39
N PHE A 20 -1.86 -4.17 -3.99
CA PHE A 20 -3.08 -3.88 -3.27
C PHE A 20 -3.74 -2.57 -3.68
N GLN A 21 -5.06 -2.59 -3.80
CA GLN A 21 -5.88 -1.39 -3.85
C GLN A 21 -7.27 -1.66 -3.28
N ALA A 22 -7.65 -0.93 -2.23
CA ALA A 22 -8.91 -1.16 -1.50
C ALA A 22 -10.18 -0.74 -2.26
N SER A 23 -10.10 0.34 -3.04
CA SER A 23 -11.20 0.83 -3.87
C SER A 23 -10.65 1.45 -5.15
N VAL A 24 -10.79 0.70 -6.24
CA VAL A 24 -10.43 1.11 -7.59
C VAL A 24 -11.24 2.34 -8.03
N ALA A 25 -12.47 2.49 -7.54
CA ALA A 25 -13.32 3.64 -7.87
C ALA A 25 -12.86 4.96 -7.22
N GLN A 26 -12.21 4.91 -6.05
CA GLN A 26 -11.84 6.11 -5.29
C GLN A 26 -10.45 6.64 -5.59
N LYS A 27 -9.53 5.77 -6.02
CA LYS A 27 -8.13 6.11 -6.21
C LYS A 27 -7.57 5.42 -7.44
N ASN A 28 -6.93 6.20 -8.31
CA ASN A 28 -6.35 5.71 -9.57
C ASN A 28 -4.90 5.24 -9.41
N ASN A 29 -4.61 4.51 -8.33
CA ASN A 29 -3.29 3.96 -8.05
C ASN A 29 -3.37 2.51 -7.57
N VAL A 30 -2.23 1.82 -7.60
CA VAL A 30 -2.06 0.50 -6.97
C VAL A 30 -0.80 0.55 -6.12
N ASP A 31 -0.92 0.11 -4.88
CA ASP A 31 0.18 0.10 -3.92
C ASP A 31 0.89 -1.25 -3.97
N ILE A 32 2.21 -1.22 -4.01
CA ILE A 32 3.08 -2.40 -4.03
C ILE A 32 3.81 -2.48 -2.69
N TYR A 33 3.47 -3.49 -1.90
CA TYR A 33 4.00 -3.75 -0.58
C TYR A 33 5.20 -4.70 -0.70
N PRO A 34 6.42 -4.29 -0.27
CA PRO A 34 7.53 -5.22 -0.13
C PRO A 34 7.32 -6.13 1.07
N LEU A 35 7.35 -7.42 0.80
CA LEU A 35 7.21 -8.46 1.81
C LEU A 35 8.59 -9.04 2.11
N ASN A 36 8.96 -9.04 3.40
CA ASN A 36 10.22 -9.58 3.85
C ASN A 36 9.99 -10.58 4.97
N GLU A 37 10.29 -11.83 4.66
CA GLU A 37 10.18 -12.94 5.60
C GLU A 37 11.07 -12.78 6.83
N THR A 38 12.27 -12.20 6.70
CA THR A 38 13.18 -12.00 7.86
C THR A 38 12.61 -11.03 8.90
N LYS A 39 11.58 -10.27 8.52
CA LYS A 39 10.86 -9.33 9.37
C LYS A 39 9.43 -9.80 9.65
N ASP A 40 9.16 -11.10 9.51
CA ASP A 40 7.84 -11.70 9.74
C ASP A 40 6.74 -11.02 8.91
N TYR A 41 7.09 -10.64 7.67
CA TYR A 41 6.19 -9.97 6.73
C TYR A 41 5.60 -8.63 7.22
N VAL A 42 6.15 -8.05 8.30
CA VAL A 42 5.76 -6.71 8.77
C VAL A 42 6.20 -5.66 7.76
N VAL A 43 5.22 -4.96 7.17
CA VAL A 43 5.50 -3.95 6.15
C VAL A 43 5.84 -2.62 6.81
N ASN A 44 6.95 -2.02 6.36
CA ASN A 44 7.26 -0.63 6.65
C ASN A 44 6.62 0.26 5.59
N SER A 45 5.67 1.12 5.99
CA SER A 45 4.94 2.03 5.11
C SER A 45 5.85 2.92 4.24
N SER A 46 7.05 3.26 4.71
CA SER A 46 8.02 4.04 3.92
C SER A 46 8.62 3.31 2.71
N LEU A 47 8.49 1.99 2.65
CA LEU A 47 8.97 1.17 1.54
C LEU A 47 7.87 0.81 0.53
N VAL A 48 6.61 1.15 0.84
CA VAL A 48 5.48 0.95 -0.06
C VAL A 48 5.66 1.88 -1.26
N SER A 49 5.50 1.33 -2.46
CA SER A 49 5.59 2.07 -3.70
C SER A 49 4.23 2.17 -4.37
N HIS A 50 3.95 3.30 -5.02
CA HIS A 50 2.66 3.57 -5.65
C HIS A 50 2.82 3.58 -7.17
N ILE A 51 2.01 2.78 -7.85
CA ILE A 51 1.82 2.86 -9.30
C ILE A 51 0.73 3.89 -9.55
N ASP A 52 1.11 5.03 -10.11
CA ASP A 52 0.17 6.07 -10.52
C ASP A 52 -0.19 5.92 -12.00
N TYR A 53 -1.47 5.67 -12.25
CA TYR A 53 -1.99 5.44 -13.60
C TYR A 53 -2.36 6.76 -14.27
N GLU A 54 -2.65 7.83 -13.51
CA GLU A 54 -3.00 9.16 -14.05
C GLU A 54 -1.83 9.74 -14.84
N THR A 55 -0.61 9.59 -14.31
CA THR A 55 0.61 10.07 -14.96
C THR A 55 0.82 9.50 -16.38
N ASN A 56 0.19 8.37 -16.71
CA ASN A 56 0.33 7.70 -18.00
C ASN A 56 -0.98 7.62 -18.81
N ASP A 57 -1.96 8.48 -18.53
CA ASP A 57 -3.28 8.49 -19.19
C ASP A 57 -4.01 7.14 -19.11
N MET A 58 -3.89 6.45 -17.97
CA MET A 58 -4.52 5.16 -17.72
C MET A 58 -5.45 5.25 -16.50
N LYS A 59 -6.40 4.32 -16.42
CA LYS A 59 -7.27 4.17 -15.25
C LYS A 59 -7.22 2.75 -14.72
N VAL A 60 -7.05 2.59 -13.40
CA VAL A 60 -7.11 1.31 -12.70
C VAL A 60 -8.47 0.66 -12.89
N SER A 61 -9.54 1.46 -12.96
CA SER A 61 -10.90 0.99 -13.25
C SER A 61 -11.05 0.27 -14.59
N ASP A 62 -10.15 0.54 -15.52
CA ASP A 62 -10.18 -0.04 -16.85
C ASP A 62 -9.29 -1.30 -16.93
N VAL A 63 -8.58 -1.66 -15.86
CA VAL A 63 -7.74 -2.86 -15.84
C VAL A 63 -8.61 -4.09 -15.64
N ILE A 64 -8.47 -5.07 -16.53
CA ILE A 64 -9.22 -6.34 -16.49
C ILE A 64 -8.39 -7.50 -15.92
N PHE A 65 -7.08 -7.30 -15.76
CA PHE A 65 -6.16 -8.31 -15.28
C PHE A 65 -5.00 -7.67 -14.51
N PHE A 66 -4.68 -8.25 -13.35
CA PHE A 66 -3.48 -7.97 -12.57
C PHE A 66 -2.74 -9.29 -12.35
N GLY A 67 -1.44 -9.31 -12.63
CA GLY A 67 -0.60 -10.48 -12.42
C GLY A 67 0.86 -10.13 -12.24
N TRP A 68 1.68 -11.14 -12.06
CA TRP A 68 3.11 -10.99 -11.80
C TRP A 68 3.90 -11.85 -12.76
N CYS A 69 4.92 -11.29 -13.41
CA CYS A 69 5.97 -12.08 -14.03
C CYS A 69 7.18 -12.13 -13.11
N SER A 70 7.92 -13.22 -13.17
CA SER A 70 9.14 -13.43 -12.40
C SER A 70 10.25 -13.91 -13.33
N ASP A 71 11.41 -13.28 -13.28
CA ASP A 71 12.58 -13.65 -14.09
C ASP A 71 13.79 -13.93 -13.20
N LEU A 72 14.54 -14.98 -13.53
CA LEU A 72 15.74 -15.34 -12.82
C LEU A 72 16.91 -14.54 -13.38
N ILE A 73 17.43 -13.61 -12.59
CA ILE A 73 18.60 -12.84 -13.02
C ILE A 73 19.86 -13.65 -12.72
N ASP A 74 20.43 -14.24 -13.76
CA ASP A 74 21.82 -14.66 -13.72
C ASP A 74 22.71 -13.41 -13.66
N THR A 75 23.43 -13.24 -12.55
CA THR A 75 24.32 -12.11 -12.23
C THR A 75 25.46 -11.87 -13.22
N GLN A 76 25.50 -12.60 -14.34
CA GLN A 76 26.54 -12.49 -15.36
C GLN A 76 26.11 -11.76 -16.65
N SER A 77 24.83 -11.42 -16.86
CA SER A 77 24.34 -11.02 -18.19
C SER A 77 23.58 -9.69 -18.30
N SER A 78 23.82 -8.70 -17.44
CA SER A 78 23.25 -7.36 -17.67
C SER A 78 24.23 -6.21 -17.42
N ASN A 79 24.63 -5.56 -18.52
CA ASN A 79 25.20 -4.21 -18.54
C ASN A 79 24.10 -3.17 -18.21
N ILE A 80 23.50 -3.26 -17.03
CA ILE A 80 22.58 -2.24 -16.51
C ILE A 80 23.41 -1.29 -15.64
N LYS A 81 23.32 0.00 -15.97
CA LYS A 81 23.92 1.09 -15.19
C LYS A 81 23.54 0.93 -13.72
N ARG A 82 24.55 0.62 -12.88
CA ARG A 82 24.44 0.55 -11.42
C ARG A 82 23.65 1.74 -10.86
N LYS A 83 22.41 1.50 -10.44
CA LYS A 83 21.82 2.21 -9.30
C LYS A 83 22.09 1.35 -8.07
N LEU A 84 22.64 1.98 -7.04
CA LEU A 84 22.95 1.36 -5.76
C LEU A 84 21.64 0.89 -5.10
N ASP A 85 21.50 -0.42 -4.92
CA ASP A 85 20.91 -0.97 -3.71
C ASP A 85 22.08 -1.48 -2.85
N GLU A 86 22.48 -0.67 -1.87
CA GLU A 86 23.37 -1.08 -0.79
C GLU A 86 22.52 -1.78 0.27
N ASP A 87 22.40 -3.10 0.17
CA ASP A 87 22.05 -3.97 1.30
C ASP A 87 23.38 -4.55 1.82
N GLU A 88 23.90 -3.98 2.91
CA GLU A 88 25.00 -4.56 3.68
C GLU A 88 24.42 -5.62 4.63
N GLY A 89 24.72 -6.90 4.35
CA GLY A 89 24.34 -8.01 5.22
C GLY A 89 24.88 -9.36 4.76
N THR A 90 26.20 -9.49 4.73
CA THR A 90 27.03 -10.72 4.74
C THR A 90 26.32 -12.09 4.79
N GLY A 91 26.47 -12.86 3.72
CA GLY A 91 26.30 -14.32 3.67
C GLY A 91 26.57 -14.85 2.27
N GLU A 92 27.63 -15.65 2.09
CA GLU A 92 27.90 -16.37 0.85
C GLU A 92 26.84 -17.45 0.61
N SER A 93 25.83 -17.10 -0.19
CA SER A 93 25.07 -18.05 -1.00
C SER A 93 24.85 -17.38 -2.35
N SER A 94 25.17 -18.08 -3.43
CA SER A 94 24.81 -17.68 -4.79
C SER A 94 23.29 -17.85 -4.96
N GLU A 95 22.51 -17.08 -4.22
CA GLU A 95 21.07 -17.05 -4.36
C GLU A 95 20.75 -16.36 -5.67
N GLN A 96 20.21 -17.14 -6.62
CA GLN A 96 19.58 -16.62 -7.82
C GLN A 96 18.56 -15.57 -7.38
N ARG A 97 18.81 -14.31 -7.73
CA ARG A 97 17.86 -13.23 -7.46
C ARG A 97 16.76 -13.33 -8.49
N CYS A 98 15.55 -13.62 -8.02
CA CYS A 98 14.33 -13.51 -8.81
C CYS A 98 13.90 -12.03 -8.81
N GLU A 99 13.66 -11.45 -9.97
CA GLU A 99 13.05 -10.13 -10.10
C GLU A 99 11.59 -10.28 -10.51
N ASN A 100 10.70 -9.56 -9.83
CA ASN A 100 9.27 -9.56 -10.12
C ASN A 100 8.88 -8.34 -10.94
N PHE A 101 7.93 -8.51 -11.84
CA PHE A 101 7.38 -7.47 -12.70
C PHE A 101 5.86 -7.50 -12.59
N PHE A 102 5.25 -6.36 -12.30
CA PHE A 102 3.80 -6.27 -12.16
C PHE A 102 3.15 -6.02 -13.53
N VAL A 103 2.16 -6.83 -13.89
CA VAL A 103 1.57 -6.85 -15.23
C VAL A 103 0.10 -6.47 -15.15
N ASN A 104 -0.29 -5.46 -15.94
CA ASN A 104 -1.67 -5.02 -16.05
C ASN A 104 -2.19 -5.21 -17.47
N GLY A 105 -3.34 -5.88 -17.61
CA GLY A 105 -4.05 -6.04 -18.87
C GLY A 105 -5.24 -5.09 -19.00
N PHE A 106 -5.36 -4.43 -20.14
CA PHE A 106 -6.46 -3.51 -20.46
C PHE A 106 -7.35 -4.08 -21.58
N PRO A 107 -8.66 -3.77 -21.59
CA PRO A 107 -9.62 -4.31 -22.56
C PRO A 107 -9.30 -3.86 -23.98
N ASP A 108 -8.69 -2.69 -24.17
CA ASP A 108 -8.30 -2.19 -25.49
C ASP A 108 -7.09 -2.95 -26.11
N GLY A 109 -6.58 -3.96 -25.42
CA GLY A 109 -5.47 -4.79 -25.87
C GLY A 109 -4.10 -4.32 -25.40
N ARG A 110 -4.00 -3.23 -24.61
CA ARG A 110 -2.74 -2.84 -23.97
C ARG A 110 -2.41 -3.75 -22.80
N ILE A 111 -1.14 -4.10 -22.68
CA ILE A 111 -0.57 -4.80 -21.53
C ILE A 111 0.63 -3.97 -21.09
N VAL A 112 0.63 -3.53 -19.83
CA VAL A 112 1.69 -2.69 -19.28
C VAL A 112 2.43 -3.48 -18.21
N VAL A 113 3.75 -3.53 -18.34
CA VAL A 113 4.64 -4.24 -17.44
C VAL A 113 5.44 -3.21 -16.66
N TYR A 114 5.27 -3.21 -15.34
CA TYR A 114 5.97 -2.35 -14.40
C TYR A 114 7.12 -3.11 -13.73
N SER A 115 8.14 -2.37 -13.28
CA SER A 115 9.20 -2.90 -12.42
C SER A 115 8.65 -3.41 -11.08
N SER A 116 9.47 -4.17 -10.34
CA SER A 116 9.13 -4.73 -9.01
C SER A 116 8.64 -3.72 -7.97
N ASN A 117 9.01 -2.44 -8.14
CA ASN A 117 8.61 -1.34 -7.29
C ASN A 117 7.56 -0.43 -7.94
N GLY A 118 7.00 -0.79 -9.09
CA GLY A 118 5.96 -0.03 -9.76
C GLY A 118 6.38 1.33 -10.35
N LYS A 119 7.62 1.79 -10.15
CA LYS A 119 8.05 3.15 -10.50
C LYS A 119 8.33 3.34 -11.98
N ASP A 120 8.82 2.29 -12.63
CA ASP A 120 9.25 2.33 -14.02
C ASP A 120 8.39 1.38 -14.86
N ILE A 121 7.95 1.83 -16.04
CA ILE A 121 7.35 0.94 -17.04
C ILE A 121 8.48 0.25 -17.80
N VAL A 122 8.56 -1.06 -17.67
CA VAL A 122 9.55 -1.91 -18.35
C VAL A 122 9.14 -2.13 -19.80
N ASN A 123 7.85 -2.34 -20.07
CA ASN A 123 7.36 -2.60 -21.41
C ASN A 123 5.86 -2.25 -21.55
N ILE A 124 5.45 -1.92 -22.77
CA ILE A 124 4.05 -1.79 -23.15
C ILE A 124 3.83 -2.64 -24.41
N ILE A 125 3.03 -3.69 -24.27
CA ILE A 125 2.67 -4.60 -25.36
C ILE A 125 1.27 -4.23 -25.84
N LYS A 126 1.12 -4.00 -27.15
CA LYS A 126 -0.18 -3.68 -27.75
C LYS A 126 -0.69 -4.85 -28.59
N ASN A 127 -1.69 -5.55 -28.08
CA ASN A 127 -2.48 -6.49 -28.85
C ASN A 127 -3.44 -5.71 -29.78
N LYS A 128 -3.67 -6.23 -30.99
CA LYS A 128 -4.56 -5.57 -31.96
C LYS A 128 -6.05 -5.74 -31.63
N LYS A 129 -6.35 -6.72 -30.78
CA LYS A 129 -7.68 -7.16 -30.43
C LYS A 129 -7.87 -7.00 -28.94
N GLU A 130 -9.12 -6.85 -28.54
CA GLU A 130 -9.49 -6.80 -27.13
C GLU A 130 -9.06 -8.08 -26.41
N ILE A 131 -8.61 -7.93 -25.17
CA ILE A 131 -8.21 -9.04 -24.31
C ILE A 131 -9.46 -9.50 -23.55
N LEU A 132 -9.82 -10.77 -23.71
CA LEU A 132 -10.93 -11.40 -22.98
C LEU A 132 -10.47 -12.00 -21.65
N GLY A 133 -9.20 -12.39 -21.58
CA GLY A 133 -8.62 -12.98 -20.38
C GLY A 133 -7.10 -12.99 -20.49
N ALA A 134 -6.44 -12.92 -19.35
CA ALA A 134 -4.99 -12.95 -19.27
C ALA A 134 -4.57 -13.64 -17.97
N ASP A 135 -3.39 -14.22 -17.99
CA ASP A 135 -2.75 -14.80 -16.84
C ASP A 135 -1.23 -14.83 -17.05
N THR A 136 -0.46 -15.05 -15.98
CA THR A 136 1.01 -15.02 -16.00
C THR A 136 1.58 -16.35 -15.53
N ASP A 137 2.69 -16.77 -16.14
CA ASP A 137 3.46 -17.92 -15.70
C ASP A 137 4.94 -17.63 -15.88
N GLU A 138 5.71 -17.69 -14.80
CA GLU A 138 7.14 -17.33 -14.78
C GLU A 138 7.37 -15.96 -15.47
N SER A 139 8.21 -15.92 -16.51
CA SER A 139 8.53 -14.71 -17.29
C SER A 139 7.55 -14.42 -18.43
N ASP A 140 6.49 -15.22 -18.56
CA ASP A 140 5.57 -15.20 -19.68
C ASP A 140 4.18 -14.68 -19.27
N ILE A 141 3.59 -13.90 -20.18
CA ILE A 141 2.23 -13.40 -20.13
C ILE A 141 1.44 -14.17 -21.17
N TRP A 142 0.34 -14.79 -20.74
CA TRP A 142 -0.60 -15.47 -21.58
C TRP A 142 -1.86 -14.64 -21.72
N ILE A 143 -2.30 -14.41 -22.95
CA ILE A 143 -3.54 -13.68 -23.23
C ILE A 143 -4.44 -14.46 -24.16
N LEU A 144 -5.74 -14.29 -23.98
CA LEU A 144 -6.79 -14.71 -24.88
C LEU A 144 -7.46 -13.46 -25.45
N ASP A 145 -7.51 -13.35 -26.77
CA ASP A 145 -8.14 -12.21 -27.43
C ASP A 145 -9.58 -12.48 -27.90
N SER A 146 -10.25 -11.41 -28.34
CA SER A 146 -11.62 -11.44 -28.86
C SER A 146 -11.81 -12.35 -30.09
N ASP A 147 -10.75 -12.64 -30.84
CA ASP A 147 -10.76 -13.56 -31.98
C ASP A 147 -10.54 -15.02 -31.54
N LYS A 148 -10.56 -15.29 -30.22
CA LYS A 148 -10.35 -16.60 -29.58
C LYS A 148 -8.94 -17.15 -29.86
N VAL A 149 -7.97 -16.25 -29.94
CA VAL A 149 -6.56 -16.58 -30.14
C VAL A 149 -5.80 -16.41 -28.83
N VAL A 150 -5.15 -17.48 -28.41
CA VAL A 150 -4.23 -17.48 -27.26
C VAL A 150 -2.83 -17.10 -27.73
N LYS A 151 -2.18 -16.17 -27.02
CA LYS A 151 -0.82 -15.70 -27.30
C LYS A 151 0.03 -15.82 -26.04
N LYS A 152 1.23 -16.38 -26.21
CA LYS A 152 2.30 -16.39 -25.23
C LYS A 152 3.26 -15.25 -25.54
N LEU A 153 3.46 -14.33 -24.62
CA LEU A 153 4.32 -13.16 -24.72
C LEU A 153 5.35 -13.21 -23.60
N GLN A 154 6.59 -12.81 -23.85
CA GLN A 154 7.55 -12.61 -22.76
C GLN A 154 7.37 -11.20 -22.22
N TYR A 155 7.49 -10.98 -20.90
CA TYR A 155 7.26 -9.68 -20.28
C TYR A 155 8.06 -8.52 -20.93
N ASN A 156 9.30 -8.81 -21.35
CA ASN A 156 10.22 -7.85 -21.95
C ASN A 156 10.16 -7.77 -23.49
N ASN A 157 9.27 -8.52 -24.15
CA ASN A 157 9.21 -8.59 -25.60
C ASN A 157 7.77 -8.49 -26.12
N SER A 158 7.51 -7.53 -27.00
CA SER A 158 6.17 -7.31 -27.56
C SER A 158 5.78 -8.34 -28.64
N LYS A 159 6.71 -9.18 -29.11
CA LYS A 159 6.41 -10.22 -30.11
C LYS A 159 5.93 -11.51 -29.43
N PRO A 160 4.79 -12.08 -29.85
CA PRO A 160 4.34 -13.38 -29.37
C PRO A 160 5.37 -14.48 -29.67
N LEU A 161 5.75 -15.22 -28.63
CA LEU A 161 6.54 -16.45 -28.74
C LEU A 161 5.71 -17.59 -29.32
N LYS A 162 4.42 -17.63 -28.94
CA LYS A 162 3.46 -18.62 -29.42
C LYS A 162 2.11 -17.99 -29.67
N THR A 163 1.40 -18.49 -30.67
CA THR A 163 0.06 -18.05 -31.00
C THR A 163 -0.73 -19.24 -31.56
N PHE A 164 -1.95 -19.43 -31.09
CA PHE A 164 -2.87 -20.43 -31.61
C PHE A 164 -4.32 -20.03 -31.38
N THR A 165 -5.22 -20.50 -32.24
CA THR A 165 -6.67 -20.37 -32.03
C THR A 165 -7.15 -21.51 -31.14
N LEU A 166 -8.10 -21.24 -30.26
CA LEU A 166 -8.77 -22.27 -29.46
C LEU A 166 -9.40 -23.32 -30.38
N VAL A 167 -9.22 -24.59 -30.00
CA VAL A 167 -9.79 -25.73 -30.72
C VAL A 167 -11.25 -25.95 -30.31
N ASP A 168 -11.49 -25.94 -29.00
CA ASP A 168 -12.80 -26.05 -28.37
C ASP A 168 -13.09 -24.76 -27.56
N GLY A 169 -14.37 -24.44 -27.32
CA GLY A 169 -14.77 -23.20 -26.64
C GLY A 169 -14.72 -21.94 -27.52
N LYS A 170 -14.46 -22.08 -28.83
CA LYS A 170 -14.35 -20.95 -29.76
C LYS A 170 -15.68 -20.24 -29.98
N ASP A 171 -16.76 -21.00 -30.08
CA ASP A 171 -18.10 -20.47 -30.33
C ASP A 171 -18.84 -20.09 -29.04
N ASP A 172 -18.22 -20.35 -27.89
CA ASP A 172 -18.79 -20.11 -26.57
C ASP A 172 -18.37 -18.75 -25.98
N GLU A 173 -19.18 -18.26 -25.05
CA GLU A 173 -18.85 -17.12 -24.20
C GLU A 173 -17.87 -17.57 -23.13
N ILE A 174 -16.65 -17.01 -23.18
CA ILE A 174 -15.58 -17.35 -22.24
C ILE A 174 -15.74 -16.44 -21.04
N VAL A 175 -15.85 -17.06 -19.87
CA VAL A 175 -16.08 -16.42 -18.58
C VAL A 175 -14.76 -16.20 -17.85
N HIS A 176 -13.84 -17.18 -17.93
CA HIS A 176 -12.56 -17.11 -17.23
C HIS A 176 -11.44 -17.79 -18.03
N PHE A 177 -10.23 -17.28 -17.87
CA PHE A 177 -9.00 -17.75 -18.49
C PHE A 177 -7.92 -17.84 -17.43
N GLN A 178 -7.24 -18.97 -17.34
CA GLN A 178 -6.13 -19.16 -16.40
C GLN A 178 -5.13 -20.18 -16.92
N ILE A 179 -3.91 -20.09 -16.44
CA ILE A 179 -2.83 -21.05 -16.66
C ILE A 179 -2.77 -21.98 -15.45
N LEU A 180 -2.56 -23.26 -15.73
CA LEU A 180 -2.49 -24.32 -14.72
C LEU A 180 -1.26 -25.19 -14.95
N HIS A 181 -0.76 -25.82 -13.90
CA HIS A 181 0.35 -26.77 -14.02
C HIS A 181 -0.06 -28.14 -13.54
N GLN A 182 0.15 -29.15 -14.39
CA GLN A 182 -0.01 -30.55 -14.03
C GLN A 182 1.35 -31.24 -14.09
N ASN A 183 1.91 -31.59 -12.94
CA ASN A 183 3.23 -32.23 -12.83
C ASN A 183 4.32 -31.47 -13.62
N GLY A 184 4.34 -30.14 -13.50
CA GLY A 184 5.27 -29.26 -14.21
C GLY A 184 4.93 -29.01 -15.68
N THR A 185 3.85 -29.58 -16.21
CA THR A 185 3.37 -29.28 -17.57
C THR A 185 2.36 -28.16 -17.52
N LEU A 186 2.65 -27.06 -18.22
CA LEU A 186 1.75 -25.93 -18.40
C LEU A 186 0.55 -26.32 -19.28
N LEU A 187 -0.65 -26.03 -18.79
CA LEU A 187 -1.93 -26.21 -19.45
C LEU A 187 -2.72 -24.89 -19.41
N VAL A 188 -3.57 -24.68 -20.42
CA VAL A 188 -4.46 -23.52 -20.49
C VAL A 188 -5.85 -23.96 -20.11
N CYS A 189 -6.44 -23.33 -19.11
CA CYS A 189 -7.82 -23.56 -18.71
C CYS A 189 -8.73 -22.46 -19.27
N ILE A 190 -9.79 -22.87 -19.97
CA ILE A 190 -10.83 -22.00 -20.51
C ILE A 190 -12.14 -22.40 -19.85
N ILE A 191 -12.74 -21.46 -19.12
CA ILE A 191 -14.05 -21.65 -18.52
C ILE A 191 -15.07 -20.88 -19.35
N THR A 192 -16.13 -21.58 -19.74
CA THR A 192 -17.33 -21.01 -20.37
C THR A 192 -18.50 -21.13 -19.40
N LYS A 193 -19.68 -20.65 -19.79
CA LYS A 193 -20.89 -20.78 -18.95
C LYS A 193 -21.28 -22.23 -18.62
N GLN A 194 -20.93 -23.20 -19.45
CA GLN A 194 -21.38 -24.60 -19.32
C GLN A 194 -20.26 -25.63 -19.37
N MET A 195 -19.07 -25.24 -19.82
CA MET A 195 -17.96 -26.15 -20.08
C MET A 195 -16.65 -25.59 -19.54
N VAL A 196 -15.84 -26.47 -18.97
CA VAL A 196 -14.44 -26.22 -18.61
C VAL A 196 -13.55 -27.03 -19.56
N TYR A 197 -12.66 -26.35 -20.30
CA TYR A 197 -11.71 -26.96 -21.21
C TYR A 197 -10.28 -26.81 -20.70
N ILE A 198 -9.56 -27.92 -20.62
CA ILE A 198 -8.12 -27.94 -20.32
C ILE A 198 -7.37 -28.23 -21.62
N VAL A 199 -6.68 -27.23 -22.15
CA VAL A 199 -5.97 -27.30 -23.43
C VAL A 199 -4.47 -27.47 -23.17
N ASP A 200 -3.85 -28.44 -23.83
CA ASP A 200 -2.40 -28.62 -23.85
C ASP A 200 -1.79 -27.80 -24.99
N PRO A 201 -1.06 -26.71 -24.67
CA PRO A 201 -0.45 -25.87 -25.68
C PRO A 201 0.93 -26.39 -26.12
N SER A 202 1.46 -27.52 -25.66
CA SER A 202 2.85 -27.95 -25.93
C SER A 202 3.13 -28.17 -27.42
N LYS A 203 2.17 -28.77 -28.13
CA LYS A 203 2.30 -29.11 -29.56
C LYS A 203 2.18 -27.87 -30.46
N ARG A 204 2.55 -28.03 -31.74
CA ARG A 204 2.36 -26.97 -32.76
C ARG A 204 0.88 -26.63 -32.96
N ARG A 205 0.03 -27.65 -32.91
CA ARG A 205 -1.43 -27.52 -32.84
C ARG A 205 -1.83 -27.95 -31.43
N PRO A 206 -2.33 -27.05 -30.59
CA PRO A 206 -2.86 -27.40 -29.28
C PRO A 206 -3.97 -28.44 -29.40
N SER A 207 -4.19 -29.18 -28.32
CA SER A 207 -5.27 -30.15 -28.22
C SER A 207 -5.91 -30.09 -26.85
N THR A 208 -7.23 -30.17 -26.79
CA THR A 208 -7.95 -30.31 -25.53
C THR A 208 -7.62 -31.65 -24.89
N LYS A 209 -7.10 -31.58 -23.67
CA LYS A 209 -6.69 -32.73 -22.86
C LYS A 209 -7.86 -33.25 -22.03
N TYR A 210 -8.65 -32.33 -21.46
CA TYR A 210 -9.84 -32.65 -20.67
C TYR A 210 -10.96 -31.66 -20.95
N SER A 211 -12.20 -32.11 -20.85
CA SER A 211 -13.41 -31.30 -20.98
C SER A 211 -14.44 -31.74 -19.96
N PHE A 212 -15.03 -30.79 -19.24
CA PHE A 212 -16.04 -31.06 -18.20
C PHE A 212 -17.27 -30.19 -18.44
N GLU A 213 -18.45 -30.81 -18.38
CA GLU A 213 -19.74 -30.11 -18.46
C GLU A 213 -20.15 -29.66 -17.05
N ILE A 214 -19.78 -28.43 -16.71
CA ILE A 214 -20.01 -27.82 -15.40
C ILE A 214 -20.50 -26.40 -15.64
N SER A 215 -21.70 -26.11 -15.14
CA SER A 215 -22.29 -24.79 -15.26
C SER A 215 -21.68 -23.83 -14.25
N ASP A 216 -21.45 -22.59 -14.69
CA ASP A 216 -20.99 -21.47 -13.87
C ASP A 216 -19.75 -21.81 -13.01
N ALA A 217 -18.77 -22.48 -13.60
CA ALA A 217 -17.47 -22.66 -12.96
C ALA A 217 -16.77 -21.30 -12.79
N VAL A 218 -16.05 -21.15 -11.68
CA VAL A 218 -15.40 -19.89 -11.27
C VAL A 218 -13.89 -20.06 -11.15
N ALA A 219 -13.43 -21.18 -10.59
CA ALA A 219 -12.02 -21.46 -10.39
C ALA A 219 -11.71 -22.93 -10.67
N CYS A 220 -10.50 -23.21 -11.15
CA CYS A 220 -9.98 -24.58 -11.26
C CYS A 220 -8.54 -24.65 -10.78
N GLU A 221 -8.11 -25.81 -10.28
CA GLU A 221 -6.72 -26.04 -9.86
C GLU A 221 -6.41 -27.55 -9.91
N PHE A 222 -5.16 -27.93 -10.16
CA PHE A 222 -4.74 -29.34 -10.02
C PHE A 222 -4.32 -29.65 -8.59
N SER A 223 -4.55 -30.90 -8.16
CA SER A 223 -3.88 -31.41 -6.96
C SER A 223 -2.36 -31.39 -7.15
N SER A 224 -1.59 -31.25 -6.07
CA SER A 224 -0.12 -31.17 -6.16
C SER A 224 0.53 -32.38 -6.82
N ASP A 225 -0.13 -33.55 -6.78
CA ASP A 225 0.30 -34.79 -7.45
C ASP A 225 -0.20 -34.92 -8.91
N GLY A 226 -0.96 -33.93 -9.38
CA GLY A 226 -1.54 -33.83 -10.72
C GLY A 226 -2.56 -34.92 -11.06
N LYS A 227 -3.02 -35.71 -10.09
CA LYS A 227 -3.98 -36.80 -10.33
C LYS A 227 -5.42 -36.33 -10.37
N TYR A 228 -5.73 -35.26 -9.66
CA TYR A 228 -7.07 -34.74 -9.55
C TYR A 228 -7.16 -33.33 -10.14
N LEU A 229 -8.30 -33.03 -10.74
CA LEU A 229 -8.68 -31.66 -11.11
C LEU A 229 -9.78 -31.20 -10.17
N LEU A 230 -9.56 -30.03 -9.58
CA LEU A 230 -10.47 -29.37 -8.66
C LEU A 230 -11.18 -28.27 -9.45
N ILE A 231 -12.51 -28.27 -9.40
CA ILE A 231 -13.33 -27.27 -10.09
C ILE A 231 -14.35 -26.73 -9.07
N ALA A 232 -14.33 -25.43 -8.84
CA ALA A 232 -15.34 -24.74 -8.07
C ALA A 232 -16.37 -24.09 -8.99
N ASN A 233 -17.65 -24.31 -8.71
CA ASN A 233 -18.75 -23.53 -9.26
C ASN A 233 -19.33 -22.60 -8.18
N ASN A 234 -20.46 -21.96 -8.47
CA ASN A 234 -21.11 -21.04 -7.53
C ASN A 234 -21.69 -21.70 -6.26
N GLU A 235 -21.73 -23.03 -6.16
CA GLU A 235 -22.40 -23.78 -5.08
C GLU A 235 -21.45 -24.75 -4.35
N GLU A 236 -20.52 -25.36 -5.06
CA GLU A 236 -19.70 -26.46 -4.58
C GLU A 236 -18.30 -26.49 -5.20
N LEU A 237 -17.39 -27.16 -4.49
CA LEU A 237 -16.06 -27.55 -4.93
C LEU A 237 -16.06 -29.04 -5.27
N ILE A 238 -15.70 -29.40 -6.50
CA ILE A 238 -15.76 -30.76 -7.02
C ILE A 238 -14.35 -31.24 -7.36
N ALA A 239 -14.00 -32.48 -6.98
CA ALA A 239 -12.76 -33.16 -7.34
C ALA A 239 -13.01 -34.29 -8.35
N TYR A 240 -12.30 -34.25 -9.48
CA TYR A 240 -12.36 -35.24 -10.55
C TYR A 240 -11.08 -36.07 -10.65
N ASP A 241 -11.21 -37.40 -10.81
CA ASP A 241 -10.07 -38.29 -11.10
C ASP A 241 -9.68 -38.22 -12.57
N LEU A 242 -8.44 -37.85 -12.86
CA LEU A 242 -7.94 -37.79 -14.22
C LEU A 242 -7.42 -39.14 -14.75
N LYS A 243 -7.33 -40.18 -13.91
CA LYS A 243 -6.90 -41.52 -14.31
C LYS A 243 -8.03 -42.37 -14.89
N GLU A 244 -9.23 -42.23 -14.35
CA GLU A 244 -10.41 -43.02 -14.74
C GLU A 244 -11.49 -42.14 -15.38
N ASP A 245 -11.32 -41.81 -16.67
CA ASP A 245 -12.36 -41.20 -17.51
C ASP A 245 -12.99 -39.91 -16.90
N SER A 246 -12.20 -39.14 -16.15
CA SER A 246 -12.65 -37.87 -15.56
C SER A 246 -13.88 -38.04 -14.66
N LYS A 247 -13.94 -39.10 -13.85
CA LYS A 247 -15.04 -39.32 -12.90
C LYS A 247 -14.99 -38.37 -11.71
N LEU A 248 -16.16 -37.91 -11.28
CA LEU A 248 -16.34 -37.21 -10.02
C LEU A 248 -16.05 -38.17 -8.85
N ILE A 249 -15.13 -37.79 -7.97
CA ILE A 249 -14.80 -38.55 -6.76
C ILE A 249 -15.52 -37.97 -5.55
N GLN A 250 -15.47 -36.64 -5.43
CA GLN A 250 -15.89 -35.96 -4.22
C GLN A 250 -16.40 -34.56 -4.54
N SER A 251 -17.36 -34.08 -3.74
CA SER A 251 -17.82 -32.70 -3.76
C SER A 251 -17.98 -32.17 -2.33
N TRP A 252 -17.71 -30.88 -2.13
CA TRP A 252 -17.95 -30.15 -0.90
C TRP A 252 -18.88 -28.95 -1.18
N PRO A 253 -19.98 -28.77 -0.43
CA PRO A 253 -20.92 -27.67 -0.64
C PRO A 253 -20.33 -26.37 -0.06
N VAL A 254 -19.45 -25.74 -0.84
CA VAL A 254 -18.75 -24.50 -0.49
C VAL A 254 -18.62 -23.60 -1.70
N GLN A 255 -18.89 -22.31 -1.50
CA GLN A 255 -18.71 -21.29 -2.51
C GLN A 255 -17.27 -20.77 -2.46
N VAL A 256 -16.53 -20.95 -3.55
CA VAL A 256 -15.10 -20.64 -3.59
C VAL A 256 -14.82 -19.50 -4.56
N LYS A 257 -14.03 -18.54 -4.10
CA LYS A 257 -13.50 -17.44 -4.91
C LYS A 257 -12.15 -17.80 -5.53
N THR A 258 -11.25 -18.37 -4.74
CA THR A 258 -9.88 -18.73 -5.17
C THR A 258 -9.51 -20.12 -4.66
N LEU A 259 -8.91 -20.93 -5.53
CA LEU A 259 -8.37 -22.26 -5.20
C LEU A 259 -6.85 -22.26 -5.34
N LYS A 260 -6.16 -22.83 -4.36
CA LYS A 260 -4.73 -23.17 -4.44
C LYS A 260 -4.48 -24.48 -3.70
N THR A 261 -3.39 -25.15 -4.00
CA THR A 261 -3.00 -26.42 -3.36
C THR A 261 -1.65 -26.29 -2.65
N LEU A 262 -1.49 -27.01 -1.55
CA LEU A 262 -0.24 -27.15 -0.82
C LEU A 262 -0.11 -28.60 -0.35
N ASP A 263 0.79 -29.34 -0.98
CA ASP A 263 0.95 -30.79 -0.77
C ASP A 263 -0.37 -31.55 -1.00
N ASP A 264 -0.94 -32.23 -0.01
CA ASP A 264 -2.22 -32.93 -0.12
C ASP A 264 -3.44 -32.07 0.27
N LEU A 265 -3.22 -30.83 0.72
CA LEU A 265 -4.28 -29.90 1.10
C LEU A 265 -4.81 -29.10 -0.08
N ILE A 266 -6.14 -29.03 -0.14
CA ILE A 266 -6.90 -28.15 -1.02
C ILE A 266 -7.32 -26.94 -0.21
N MET A 267 -6.81 -25.76 -0.56
CA MET A 267 -7.13 -24.51 0.12
C MET A 267 -8.13 -23.73 -0.71
N ALA A 268 -9.31 -23.50 -0.15
CA ALA A 268 -10.38 -22.75 -0.78
C ALA A 268 -10.64 -21.46 0.00
N LEU A 269 -10.34 -20.31 -0.63
CA LEU A 269 -10.81 -19.01 -0.14
C LEU A 269 -12.27 -18.86 -0.53
N THR A 270 -13.13 -18.82 0.47
CA THR A 270 -14.58 -18.77 0.29
C THR A 270 -15.08 -17.36 0.02
N THR A 271 -16.32 -17.26 -0.46
CA THR A 271 -16.99 -15.97 -0.71
C THR A 271 -17.25 -15.16 0.55
N ASP A 272 -17.24 -15.79 1.74
CA ASP A 272 -17.32 -15.13 3.06
C ASP A 272 -15.93 -14.81 3.66
N GLY A 273 -14.86 -14.83 2.86
CA GLY A 273 -13.55 -14.35 3.29
C GLY A 273 -12.80 -15.26 4.26
N LYS A 274 -13.05 -16.58 4.22
CA LYS A 274 -12.37 -17.59 5.06
C LYS A 274 -11.58 -18.55 4.19
N ILE A 275 -10.55 -19.17 4.75
CA ILE A 275 -9.87 -20.29 4.07
C ILE A 275 -10.37 -21.59 4.71
N ASN A 276 -11.03 -22.42 3.90
CA ASN A 276 -11.34 -23.79 4.27
C ASN A 276 -10.34 -24.74 3.61
N ASN A 277 -9.76 -25.63 4.40
CA ASN A 277 -8.78 -26.62 3.96
C ASN A 277 -9.45 -27.99 3.87
N TYR A 278 -9.28 -28.68 2.75
CA TYR A 278 -9.88 -29.99 2.50
C TYR A 278 -8.82 -31.02 2.10
N LYS A 279 -9.12 -32.31 2.34
CA LYS A 279 -8.36 -33.45 1.83
C LYS A 279 -9.29 -34.39 1.08
N ILE A 280 -8.83 -34.91 -0.05
CA ILE A 280 -9.57 -35.91 -0.82
C ILE A 280 -9.66 -37.20 0.00
N GLY A 281 -10.87 -37.71 0.16
CA GLY A 281 -11.18 -38.86 1.03
C GLY A 281 -11.74 -38.48 2.40
N GLU A 282 -11.66 -37.21 2.80
CA GLU A 282 -12.27 -36.70 4.03
C GLU A 282 -13.54 -35.90 3.71
N ALA A 283 -14.67 -36.28 4.32
CA ALA A 283 -15.97 -35.68 4.02
C ALA A 283 -16.06 -34.21 4.46
N ASP A 284 -15.50 -33.91 5.63
CA ASP A 284 -15.52 -32.57 6.23
C ASP A 284 -14.21 -31.82 5.93
N LYS A 285 -14.22 -30.51 6.19
CA LYS A 285 -13.00 -29.70 6.15
C LYS A 285 -12.02 -30.11 7.25
N VAL A 286 -10.74 -30.13 6.93
CA VAL A 286 -9.65 -30.40 7.87
C VAL A 286 -9.47 -29.24 8.84
N CYS A 287 -9.47 -28.02 8.30
CA CYS A 287 -9.21 -26.81 9.06
C CYS A 287 -9.93 -25.59 8.44
N SER A 288 -10.36 -24.67 9.30
CA SER A 288 -10.86 -23.35 8.90
C SER A 288 -9.93 -22.27 9.45
N ILE A 289 -9.45 -21.37 8.60
CA ILE A 289 -8.68 -20.18 8.98
C ILE A 289 -9.56 -18.95 8.84
N VAL A 290 -9.65 -18.15 9.89
CA VAL A 290 -10.46 -16.92 9.96
C VAL A 290 -9.65 -15.81 10.62
N VAL A 291 -9.81 -14.56 10.19
CA VAL A 291 -9.16 -13.41 10.79
C VAL A 291 -10.17 -12.63 11.63
N ASN A 292 -10.10 -12.74 12.96
CA ASN A 292 -11.13 -12.23 13.88
C ASN A 292 -12.57 -12.63 13.41
N GLU A 293 -13.64 -12.21 14.08
CA GLU A 293 -15.01 -12.50 13.59
C GLU A 293 -15.50 -11.48 12.55
N ASP A 294 -14.86 -10.30 12.49
CA ASP A 294 -15.31 -9.14 11.70
C ASP A 294 -14.45 -8.84 10.46
N LEU A 295 -13.36 -9.58 10.21
CA LEU A 295 -12.44 -9.32 9.09
C LEU A 295 -12.41 -10.49 8.10
N GLU A 296 -12.18 -10.16 6.84
CA GLU A 296 -12.12 -11.10 5.72
C GLU A 296 -10.70 -11.24 5.18
N ILE A 297 -10.33 -12.47 4.83
CA ILE A 297 -9.11 -12.77 4.09
C ILE A 297 -9.31 -12.31 2.64
N ILE A 298 -8.42 -11.46 2.14
CA ILE A 298 -8.53 -10.86 0.80
C ILE A 298 -7.84 -11.70 -0.27
N ASP A 299 -6.68 -12.26 0.06
CA ASP A 299 -5.89 -13.17 -0.80
C ASP A 299 -4.93 -14.01 0.06
N PHE A 300 -4.43 -15.10 -0.50
CA PHE A 300 -3.46 -15.99 0.15
C PHE A 300 -2.56 -16.67 -0.87
N THR A 301 -1.37 -17.10 -0.46
CA THR A 301 -0.44 -17.82 -1.34
C THR A 301 0.33 -18.93 -0.60
N PRO A 302 0.41 -20.16 -1.15
CA PRO A 302 1.27 -21.21 -0.61
C PRO A 302 2.75 -20.92 -0.88
N ILE A 303 3.57 -21.09 0.15
CA ILE A 303 5.03 -21.07 0.05
C ILE A 303 5.52 -22.53 0.11
N ASN A 304 5.52 -23.18 -1.05
CA ASN A 304 5.82 -24.61 -1.19
C ASN A 304 7.18 -25.02 -0.58
N SER A 305 8.20 -24.17 -0.71
CA SER A 305 9.55 -24.44 -0.19
C SER A 305 9.60 -24.53 1.34
N LYS A 306 8.64 -23.93 2.05
CA LYS A 306 8.59 -23.85 3.52
C LYS A 306 7.39 -24.54 4.13
N GLN A 307 6.50 -25.09 3.31
CA GLN A 307 5.23 -25.67 3.75
C GLN A 307 4.46 -24.69 4.63
N GLN A 308 4.30 -23.47 4.15
CA GLN A 308 3.58 -22.40 4.83
C GLN A 308 2.56 -21.78 3.88
N VAL A 309 1.56 -21.13 4.45
CA VAL A 309 0.57 -20.33 3.72
C VAL A 309 0.67 -18.91 4.23
N LEU A 310 0.97 -17.97 3.33
CA LEU A 310 0.94 -16.55 3.62
C LEU A 310 -0.46 -16.03 3.32
N ILE A 311 -1.11 -15.45 4.31
CA ILE A 311 -2.45 -14.89 4.16
C ILE A 311 -2.39 -13.36 4.23
N SER A 312 -3.39 -12.70 3.65
CA SER A 312 -3.57 -11.26 3.77
C SER A 312 -5.00 -10.88 4.14
N TRP A 313 -5.14 -9.82 4.93
CA TRP A 313 -6.44 -9.24 5.33
C TRP A 313 -6.30 -7.73 5.53
N LEU A 314 -7.43 -7.03 5.68
CA LEU A 314 -7.43 -5.58 5.88
C LEU A 314 -7.57 -5.19 7.34
N ASN A 315 -6.79 -4.19 7.76
CA ASN A 315 -7.02 -3.46 9.00
C ASN A 315 -7.18 -1.98 8.70
N VAL A 316 -8.40 -1.46 8.89
CA VAL A 316 -8.84 -0.07 8.65
C VAL A 316 -8.71 0.43 7.20
N ASN A 317 -7.69 0.03 6.43
CA ASN A 317 -7.51 0.12 4.96
C ASN A 317 -6.11 -0.35 4.47
N GLU A 318 -5.25 -0.87 5.36
CA GLU A 318 -3.93 -1.40 4.99
C GLU A 318 -3.92 -2.93 5.06
N PRO A 319 -3.26 -3.62 4.11
CA PRO A 319 -3.13 -5.07 4.16
C PRO A 319 -2.13 -5.47 5.25
N ASN A 320 -2.52 -6.44 6.07
CA ASN A 320 -1.64 -7.16 6.98
C ASN A 320 -1.40 -8.57 6.46
N PHE A 321 -0.32 -9.18 6.95
CA PHE A 321 0.16 -10.48 6.50
C PHE A 321 0.50 -11.36 7.69
N GLU A 322 0.21 -12.65 7.57
CA GLU A 322 0.63 -13.66 8.54
C GLU A 322 0.91 -14.97 7.82
N SER A 323 1.99 -15.64 8.21
CA SER A 323 2.33 -16.97 7.69
C SER A 323 1.89 -18.05 8.66
N ILE A 324 1.16 -19.05 8.17
CA ILE A 324 0.69 -20.19 8.94
C ILE A 324 1.41 -21.44 8.43
N SER A 325 1.93 -22.27 9.32
CA SER A 325 2.60 -23.50 8.92
C SER A 325 1.61 -24.61 8.56
N LEU A 326 1.97 -25.47 7.61
CA LEU A 326 1.19 -26.65 7.24
C LEU A 326 0.85 -27.52 8.47
N LYS A 327 1.80 -27.66 9.39
CA LYS A 327 1.61 -28.44 10.63
C LYS A 327 0.53 -27.85 11.52
N GLU A 328 0.41 -26.53 11.60
CA GLU A 328 -0.67 -25.89 12.36
C GLU A 328 -2.02 -26.15 11.70
N ILE A 329 -2.09 -26.06 10.37
CA ILE A 329 -3.32 -26.34 9.60
C ILE A 329 -3.78 -27.79 9.79
N GLU A 330 -2.85 -28.75 9.80
CA GLU A 330 -3.19 -30.17 9.97
C GLU A 330 -3.54 -30.55 11.41
N THR A 331 -3.02 -29.82 12.41
CA THR A 331 -3.23 -30.15 13.82
C THR A 331 -4.39 -29.37 14.45
N GLN A 332 -4.68 -28.17 13.96
CA GLN A 332 -5.73 -27.31 14.47
C GLN A 332 -6.92 -27.33 13.52
N GLY A 333 -8.07 -27.83 13.97
CA GLY A 333 -9.31 -27.79 13.16
C GLY A 333 -9.86 -26.37 12.92
N TYR A 334 -9.39 -25.38 13.71
CA TYR A 334 -9.80 -23.98 13.60
C TYR A 334 -8.68 -23.05 14.03
N ILE A 335 -8.29 -22.12 13.14
CA ILE A 335 -7.25 -21.13 13.36
C ILE A 335 -7.88 -19.74 13.32
N THR A 336 -7.65 -18.94 14.36
CA THR A 336 -8.09 -17.54 14.42
C THR A 336 -6.88 -16.64 14.50
N ILE A 337 -6.76 -15.78 13.51
CA ILE A 337 -5.69 -14.80 13.36
C ILE A 337 -6.16 -13.46 13.90
N ASN A 338 -5.23 -12.68 14.44
CA ASN A 338 -5.52 -11.40 15.07
C ASN A 338 -6.57 -11.54 16.20
N LYS A 339 -6.38 -12.52 17.10
CA LYS A 339 -7.17 -12.56 18.33
C LYS A 339 -6.90 -11.28 19.09
N ASN A 340 -7.91 -10.41 19.18
CA ASN A 340 -7.89 -9.28 20.10
C ASN A 340 -7.38 -9.79 21.45
N GLU A 341 -6.19 -9.35 21.87
CA GLU A 341 -5.73 -9.46 23.24
C GLU A 341 -6.70 -8.62 24.08
N LYS A 342 -7.87 -9.19 24.41
CA LYS A 342 -8.74 -8.66 25.44
C LYS A 342 -7.96 -8.79 26.75
N ASN A 343 -7.41 -7.67 27.20
CA ASN A 343 -7.09 -7.34 28.59
C ASN A 343 -6.27 -8.37 29.37
N ASN A 344 -5.00 -8.57 29.00
CA ASN A 344 -3.99 -9.06 29.94
C ASN A 344 -2.82 -8.07 30.13
N ALA A 345 -3.00 -6.80 29.75
CA ALA A 345 -2.06 -5.73 30.07
C ALA A 345 -2.29 -5.13 31.48
N ASP A 346 -3.42 -5.41 32.13
CA ASP A 346 -3.74 -4.86 33.47
C ASP A 346 -3.31 -5.76 34.66
N GLU A 347 -2.73 -6.95 34.43
CA GLU A 347 -2.23 -7.81 35.51
C GLU A 347 -0.70 -8.04 35.50
N ALA A 348 0.03 -7.54 34.49
CA ALA A 348 1.49 -7.67 34.42
C ALA A 348 2.24 -6.46 35.02
N ASP A 349 1.62 -5.27 35.06
CA ASP A 349 2.21 -4.06 35.65
C ASP A 349 1.85 -3.82 37.13
N GLN A 350 0.93 -4.62 37.71
CA GLN A 350 0.58 -4.54 39.13
C GLN A 350 1.42 -5.43 40.06
N LYS A 351 2.37 -6.22 39.55
CA LYS A 351 3.27 -7.08 40.39
C LYS A 351 4.71 -6.59 40.52
N LYS A 352 5.05 -5.41 39.98
CA LYS A 352 6.41 -4.83 40.15
C LYS A 352 6.45 -3.52 40.93
N LEU A 353 5.32 -3.01 41.40
CA LEU A 353 5.25 -1.76 42.18
C LEU A 353 4.95 -1.92 43.68
N GLU A 354 4.68 -3.13 44.19
CA GLU A 354 4.35 -3.32 45.62
C GLU A 354 5.54 -3.47 46.58
N GLU A 355 6.80 -3.36 46.14
CA GLU A 355 7.96 -3.55 47.05
C GLU A 355 8.80 -2.32 47.37
N LYS A 356 8.49 -1.13 46.85
CA LYS A 356 9.28 0.07 47.20
C LYS A 356 8.47 1.35 47.21
N GLU A 357 7.62 1.51 48.23
CA GLU A 357 7.25 2.84 48.76
C GLU A 357 6.51 2.67 50.10
N GLU A 358 7.27 2.48 51.19
CA GLU A 358 6.87 2.97 52.51
C GLU A 358 7.93 4.00 52.95
N GLU A 359 7.42 5.13 53.45
CA GLU A 359 8.12 6.29 54.05
C GLU A 359 8.84 7.24 53.05
N ALA A 360 8.50 8.52 52.89
CA ALA A 360 7.64 9.40 53.64
C ALA A 360 7.21 10.62 52.78
N GLN A 361 5.96 11.03 52.91
CA GLN A 361 5.45 12.37 52.63
C GLN A 361 6.07 13.38 53.63
N PRO A 362 6.20 14.71 53.33
CA PRO A 362 5.03 15.59 53.20
C PRO A 362 5.03 16.59 52.05
N GLU A 363 3.82 16.73 51.49
CA GLU A 363 3.04 17.96 51.24
C GLU A 363 3.80 19.27 50.99
N VAL A 364 3.45 19.97 49.89
CA VAL A 364 2.64 21.21 49.91
C VAL A 364 2.13 21.52 48.48
N GLN A 365 0.82 21.31 48.30
CA GLN A 365 -0.20 22.18 47.70
C GLN A 365 0.06 23.12 46.50
N HIS A 366 -0.91 23.01 45.58
CA HIS A 366 -1.62 24.06 44.82
C HIS A 366 -0.95 24.76 43.62
N GLU A 367 -1.55 24.47 42.46
CA GLU A 367 -2.37 25.40 41.64
C GLU A 367 -1.96 25.65 40.19
N LYS A 368 -2.91 25.28 39.31
CA LYS A 368 -3.09 25.79 37.96
C LYS A 368 -3.17 27.32 37.98
N LYS A 369 -2.45 27.98 37.07
CA LYS A 369 -3.00 28.99 36.15
C LYS A 369 -1.98 29.44 35.11
N GLU A 370 -2.45 29.43 33.87
CA GLU A 370 -2.25 30.42 32.81
C GLU A 370 -1.07 31.39 32.97
N THR A 371 -0.18 31.44 31.99
CA THR A 371 -0.17 32.52 30.98
C THR A 371 1.07 32.43 30.09
N GLU A 372 0.83 32.62 28.80
CA GLU A 372 1.84 33.06 27.84
C GLU A 372 2.72 34.17 28.44
N THR A 373 4.02 33.94 28.52
CA THR A 373 4.98 35.05 28.58
C THR A 373 6.27 34.63 27.90
N LYS A 374 6.49 35.20 26.71
CA LYS A 374 7.81 35.34 26.08
C LYS A 374 8.74 36.03 27.07
N ILE A 375 9.60 35.28 27.76
CA ILE A 375 10.70 35.85 28.54
C ILE A 375 11.93 35.91 27.62
N ASN A 376 12.08 37.04 26.92
CA ASN A 376 13.38 37.49 26.42
C ASN A 376 14.26 37.82 27.64
N LYS A 377 14.95 36.81 28.19
CA LYS A 377 15.99 37.01 29.19
C LYS A 377 17.18 37.67 28.48
N LYS A 378 17.46 38.94 28.82
CA LYS A 378 18.74 39.58 28.46
C LYS A 378 19.86 38.79 29.14
N VAL A 379 20.53 37.94 28.36
CA VAL A 379 21.74 37.25 28.78
C VAL A 379 22.83 38.31 29.04
N SER A 380 23.52 38.21 30.17
CA SER A 380 24.63 39.10 30.52
C SER A 380 25.85 38.80 29.66
N LYS A 381 26.56 39.84 29.19
CA LYS A 381 27.82 39.69 28.42
C LYS A 381 28.93 38.94 29.17
N SER A 382 28.83 38.78 30.49
CA SER A 382 29.76 37.99 31.31
C SER A 382 29.62 36.49 31.04
N ASP A 383 28.40 35.99 31.09
CA ASP A 383 28.08 34.55 31.05
C ASP A 383 28.37 33.98 29.66
N GLN A 384 28.27 34.82 28.63
CA GLN A 384 28.54 34.48 27.23
C GLN A 384 30.04 34.31 26.91
N VAL A 385 30.91 35.09 27.58
CA VAL A 385 32.37 34.94 27.42
C VAL A 385 32.86 33.70 28.17
N GLU A 386 32.23 33.40 29.30
CA GLU A 386 32.51 32.21 30.09
C GLU A 386 32.15 30.92 29.33
N ILE A 387 30.95 30.84 28.75
CA ILE A 387 30.51 29.68 27.94
C ILE A 387 31.33 29.53 26.66
N ALA A 388 31.70 30.62 25.98
CA ALA A 388 32.58 30.54 24.81
C ALA A 388 34.00 30.01 25.16
N ASN A 389 34.50 30.31 26.35
CA ASN A 389 35.77 29.79 26.84
C ASN A 389 35.65 28.34 27.34
N ILE A 390 34.54 27.97 27.99
CA ILE A 390 34.22 26.59 28.40
C ILE A 390 34.10 25.69 27.17
N LEU A 391 33.33 26.11 26.16
CA LEU A 391 33.21 25.37 24.89
C LEU A 391 34.57 25.24 24.17
N SER A 392 35.41 26.29 24.18
CA SER A 392 36.77 26.18 23.64
C SER A 392 37.62 25.16 24.41
N SER A 393 37.50 25.12 25.74
CA SER A 393 38.22 24.16 26.58
C SER A 393 37.73 22.72 26.42
N HIS A 394 36.42 22.51 26.21
CA HIS A 394 35.84 21.19 25.96
C HIS A 394 36.16 20.66 24.56
N LEU A 395 36.33 21.55 23.57
CA LEU A 395 36.82 21.21 22.23
C LEU A 395 38.29 20.79 22.22
N GLU A 396 39.11 21.35 23.12
CA GLU A 396 40.51 20.97 23.34
C GLU A 396 40.63 19.66 24.15
N ALA A 397 39.73 19.42 25.11
CA ALA A 397 39.76 18.26 26.01
C ALA A 397 39.03 17.00 25.51
N ASN A 398 38.35 17.05 24.35
CA ASN A 398 37.50 15.96 23.82
C ASN A 398 36.40 15.48 24.79
N SER A 399 35.72 16.41 25.48
CA SER A 399 34.62 16.08 26.41
C SER A 399 33.32 15.70 25.67
N THR A 400 32.48 14.86 26.29
CA THR A 400 31.11 14.55 25.83
C THR A 400 30.12 15.68 26.08
N GLU A 401 30.50 16.66 26.89
CA GLU A 401 29.66 17.81 27.31
C GLU A 401 29.55 18.92 26.23
N ILE A 402 30.21 18.75 25.07
CA ILE A 402 30.17 19.69 23.94
C ILE A 402 28.72 19.92 23.46
N LEU A 403 27.86 18.90 23.53
CA LEU A 403 26.47 19.01 23.10
C LEU A 403 25.64 19.88 24.06
N ASP A 404 25.87 19.76 25.36
CA ASP A 404 25.15 20.53 26.38
C ASP A 404 25.54 22.02 26.34
N ASP A 405 26.82 22.31 26.10
CA ASP A 405 27.31 23.69 25.92
C ASP A 405 26.75 24.34 24.65
N LEU A 406 26.61 23.57 23.56
CA LEU A 406 26.05 24.04 22.30
C LEU A 406 24.54 24.29 22.39
N MET A 407 23.82 23.57 23.24
CA MET A 407 22.38 23.76 23.48
C MET A 407 22.05 24.77 24.58
N SER A 408 23.05 25.36 25.25
CA SER A 408 22.78 26.34 26.30
C SER A 408 21.96 27.53 25.77
N GLY A 409 20.89 27.92 26.48
CA GLY A 409 20.02 29.04 26.11
C GLY A 409 20.68 30.44 26.16
N SER A 410 22.00 30.48 26.33
CA SER A 410 22.83 31.68 26.37
C SER A 410 23.24 32.18 24.97
N TRP A 411 23.12 31.33 23.95
CA TRP A 411 23.54 31.62 22.59
C TRP A 411 22.51 32.46 21.84
N THR A 412 22.98 33.55 21.24
CA THR A 412 22.21 34.30 20.24
C THR A 412 22.83 34.17 18.85
N GLU A 413 22.03 34.34 17.79
CA GLU A 413 22.49 34.29 16.40
C GLU A 413 23.76 35.13 16.09
N PRO A 414 23.88 36.41 16.52
CA PRO A 414 25.08 37.19 16.25
C PRO A 414 26.34 36.67 16.97
N GLU A 415 26.17 36.00 18.11
CA GLU A 415 27.27 35.45 18.91
C GLU A 415 27.76 34.12 18.34
N ILE A 416 26.85 33.27 17.84
CA ILE A 416 27.19 32.08 17.08
C ILE A 416 28.09 32.44 15.89
N LYS A 417 27.70 33.46 15.11
CA LYS A 417 28.51 33.98 14.00
C LYS A 417 29.89 34.46 14.45
N LYS A 418 29.94 35.24 15.54
CA LYS A 418 31.19 35.78 16.09
C LYS A 418 32.10 34.65 16.57
N PHE A 419 31.56 33.64 17.23
CA PHE A 419 32.30 32.48 17.72
C PHE A 419 32.89 31.66 16.56
N ILE A 420 32.08 31.35 15.56
CA ILE A 420 32.53 30.62 14.36
C ILE A 420 33.67 31.35 13.63
N LEU A 421 33.60 32.68 13.55
CA LEU A 421 34.61 33.49 12.87
C LEU A 421 35.90 33.73 13.68
N THR A 422 35.82 33.79 15.02
CA THR A 422 36.95 34.23 15.85
C THR A 422 37.62 33.12 16.66
N LYS A 423 36.91 32.01 16.95
CA LYS A 423 37.37 30.95 17.85
C LYS A 423 37.56 29.60 17.16
N ILE A 424 36.89 29.35 16.04
CA ILE A 424 37.09 28.13 15.23
C ILE A 424 38.19 28.38 14.19
N ASN A 425 39.45 28.25 14.63
CA ASN A 425 40.64 28.47 13.79
C ASN A 425 41.30 27.15 13.32
N THR A 426 40.91 26.01 13.90
CA THR A 426 41.45 24.69 13.56
C THR A 426 40.39 23.82 12.90
N VAL A 427 40.81 23.10 11.85
CA VAL A 427 39.97 22.16 11.09
C VAL A 427 39.45 21.03 11.99
N ASP A 428 40.21 20.65 13.04
CA ASP A 428 39.82 19.64 14.02
C ASP A 428 38.63 20.09 14.89
N HIS A 429 38.64 21.33 15.39
CA HIS A 429 37.52 21.87 16.17
C HIS A 429 36.26 22.04 15.31
N LEU A 430 36.44 22.47 14.05
CA LEU A 430 35.35 22.55 13.07
C LEU A 430 34.71 21.18 12.81
N SER A 431 35.55 20.15 12.63
CA SER A 431 35.10 18.77 12.42
C SER A 431 34.31 18.24 13.63
N LYS A 432 34.81 18.46 14.86
CA LYS A 432 34.14 18.02 16.10
C LYS A 432 32.78 18.66 16.29
N ILE A 433 32.68 19.98 16.15
CA ILE A 433 31.40 20.70 16.26
C ILE A 433 30.42 20.20 15.20
N PHE A 434 30.88 20.06 13.95
CA PHE A 434 30.05 19.56 12.87
C PHE A 434 29.57 18.11 13.11
N LEU A 435 30.43 17.22 13.61
CA LEU A 435 30.09 15.84 13.91
C LEU A 435 29.05 15.74 15.04
N THR A 436 29.23 16.50 16.13
CA THR A 436 28.30 16.52 17.26
C THR A 436 26.92 17.05 16.86
N ILE A 437 26.88 18.17 16.12
CA ILE A 437 25.63 18.75 15.62
C ILE A 437 24.96 17.80 14.62
N SER A 438 25.71 17.25 13.66
CA SER A 438 25.16 16.35 12.64
C SER A 438 24.59 15.09 13.26
N LYS A 439 25.26 14.50 14.26
CA LYS A 439 24.78 13.31 14.96
C LYS A 439 23.48 13.60 15.73
N SER A 440 23.42 14.73 16.44
CA SER A 440 22.22 15.14 17.19
C SER A 440 21.02 15.39 16.26
N ILE A 441 21.21 16.12 15.15
CA ILE A 441 20.14 16.40 14.17
C ILE A 441 19.70 15.12 13.44
N THR A 442 20.62 14.18 13.18
CA THR A 442 20.25 12.90 12.55
C THR A 442 19.41 12.03 13.50
N GLN A 443 19.65 12.09 14.82
CA GLN A 443 18.89 11.34 15.82
C GLN A 443 17.51 11.94 16.08
N ASN A 444 17.36 13.26 16.03
CA ASN A 444 16.07 13.93 16.15
C ASN A 444 15.97 15.14 15.18
N PRO A 445 15.50 14.93 13.94
CA PRO A 445 15.37 15.99 12.94
C PRO A 445 14.29 17.03 13.27
N TRP A 446 13.33 16.67 14.13
CA TRP A 446 12.11 17.43 14.43
C TRP A 446 12.18 18.15 15.79
N ASN A 447 13.37 18.27 16.39
CA ASN A 447 13.53 18.90 17.69
C ASN A 447 13.05 20.37 17.64
N GLU A 448 12.20 20.77 18.60
CA GLU A 448 11.61 22.11 18.70
C GLU A 448 12.65 23.19 19.07
N GLU A 449 13.81 22.78 19.59
CA GLU A 449 14.91 23.66 19.93
C GLU A 449 15.65 24.15 18.67
N ASN A 450 15.27 25.35 18.21
CA ASN A 450 15.80 26.03 17.01
C ASN A 450 17.33 26.31 17.01
N LEU A 451 18.05 25.99 18.07
CA LEU A 451 19.44 26.42 18.27
C LEU A 451 20.44 25.56 17.49
N LEU A 452 20.28 24.23 17.45
CA LEU A 452 21.18 23.33 16.71
C LEU A 452 21.09 23.49 15.18
N PRO A 453 19.89 23.60 14.56
CA PRO A 453 19.79 23.92 13.13
C PRO A 453 20.39 25.29 12.79
N LEU A 454 20.31 26.26 13.70
CA LEU A 454 20.90 27.59 13.53
C LEU A 454 22.43 27.53 13.53
N TRP A 455 23.03 26.74 14.44
CA TRP A 455 24.46 26.45 14.42
C TRP A 455 24.90 25.78 13.12
N LEU A 456 24.16 24.76 12.67
CA LEU A 456 24.45 24.06 11.42
C LEU A 456 24.41 25.01 10.22
N LYS A 457 23.39 25.87 10.13
CA LYS A 457 23.23 26.88 9.07
C LYS A 457 24.45 27.81 9.00
N TRP A 458 24.87 28.38 10.13
CA TRP A 458 25.99 29.34 10.14
C TRP A 458 27.35 28.67 9.94
N LEU A 459 27.53 27.44 10.41
CA LEU A 459 28.75 26.66 10.19
C LEU A 459 28.92 26.34 8.69
N LEU A 460 27.84 25.89 8.03
CA LEU A 460 27.83 25.65 6.57
C LEU A 460 28.02 26.95 5.78
N THR A 461 27.43 28.06 6.22
CA THR A 461 27.53 29.34 5.48
C THR A 461 28.92 29.98 5.59
N LEU A 462 29.52 29.98 6.79
CA LEU A 462 30.76 30.73 7.05
C LEU A 462 32.03 29.91 6.83
N LYS A 463 31.96 28.58 6.93
CA LYS A 463 33.14 27.69 6.89
C LYS A 463 33.03 26.55 5.87
N SER A 464 32.14 26.67 4.87
CA SER A 464 31.96 25.67 3.80
C SER A 464 33.25 25.23 3.10
N GLY A 465 34.16 26.17 2.80
CA GLY A 465 35.43 25.87 2.14
C GLY A 465 36.38 25.00 2.98
N GLU A 466 36.48 25.28 4.27
CA GLU A 466 37.28 24.51 5.22
C GLU A 466 36.64 23.14 5.49
N LEU A 467 35.30 23.07 5.57
CA LEU A 467 34.55 21.83 5.76
C LEU A 467 34.69 20.87 4.57
N ASN A 468 34.68 21.40 3.35
CA ASN A 468 34.89 20.63 2.12
C ASN A 468 36.34 20.14 1.95
N SER A 469 37.30 20.74 2.66
CA SER A 469 38.70 20.32 2.67
C SER A 469 38.96 19.16 3.66
N ILE A 470 38.00 18.81 4.51
CA ILE A 470 38.13 17.70 5.47
C ILE A 470 38.05 16.37 4.72
N LYS A 471 39.17 15.66 4.62
CA LYS A 471 39.27 14.33 3.98
C LYS A 471 38.97 13.16 4.92
N ASP A 472 38.33 13.42 6.05
CA ASP A 472 37.97 12.38 7.02
C ASP A 472 36.74 11.57 6.55
N LYS A 473 36.89 10.24 6.58
CA LYS A 473 35.86 9.28 6.14
C LYS A 473 34.63 9.33 7.05
N HIS A 474 34.81 9.60 8.35
CA HIS A 474 33.71 9.68 9.31
C HIS A 474 32.85 10.93 9.09
N THR A 475 33.49 12.09 8.89
CA THR A 475 32.81 13.36 8.57
C THR A 475 31.99 13.26 7.27
N LYS A 476 32.53 12.60 6.23
CA LYS A 476 31.81 12.38 4.97
C LYS A 476 30.61 11.43 5.13
N LYS A 477 30.73 10.39 5.95
CA LYS A 477 29.62 9.46 6.26
C LYS A 477 28.50 10.18 7.01
N ASN A 478 28.83 10.97 8.03
CA ASN A 478 27.83 11.73 8.79
C ASN A 478 27.15 12.84 7.97
N CYS A 479 27.87 13.48 7.05
CA CYS A 479 27.26 14.43 6.11
C CYS A 479 26.22 13.75 5.20
N LYS A 480 26.48 12.51 4.74
CA LYS A 480 25.48 11.72 4.00
C LYS A 480 24.26 11.37 4.86
N HIS A 481 24.47 10.94 6.11
CA HIS A 481 23.37 10.63 7.03
C HIS A 481 22.52 11.86 7.35
N LEU A 482 23.14 13.01 7.62
CA LEU A 482 22.46 14.28 7.82
C LEU A 482 21.64 14.69 6.59
N LYS A 483 22.22 14.57 5.38
CA LYS A 483 21.50 14.85 4.13
C LYS A 483 20.28 13.93 3.98
N SER A 484 20.40 12.65 4.33
CA SER A 484 19.30 11.70 4.28
C SER A 484 18.19 12.05 5.27
N ALA A 485 18.53 12.39 6.51
CA ALA A 485 17.58 12.75 7.57
C ALA A 485 16.85 14.09 7.29
N LEU A 486 17.54 15.06 6.69
CA LEU A 486 16.91 16.31 6.27
C LEU A 486 16.01 16.10 5.04
N ARG A 487 16.40 15.24 4.11
CA ARG A 487 15.60 14.92 2.92
C ARG A 487 14.30 14.20 3.27
N SER A 488 14.32 13.26 4.22
CA SER A 488 13.08 12.64 4.70
C SER A 488 12.15 13.68 5.33
N SER A 489 12.70 14.69 6.01
CA SER A 489 11.91 15.79 6.58
C SER A 489 11.30 16.70 5.50
N GLU A 490 12.04 16.94 4.40
CA GLU A 490 11.55 17.68 3.22
C GLU A 490 10.44 16.93 2.47
N GLU A 491 10.57 15.61 2.31
CA GLU A 491 9.58 14.77 1.63
C GLU A 491 8.26 14.65 2.42
N ILE A 492 8.29 14.77 3.74
CA ILE A 492 7.11 14.75 4.62
C ILE A 492 6.37 16.09 4.64
N LEU A 493 7.04 17.22 4.32
CA LEU A 493 6.45 18.56 4.40
C LEU A 493 5.21 18.74 3.49
N PRO A 494 5.19 18.33 2.21
CA PRO A 494 3.99 18.39 1.37
C PRO A 494 2.82 17.58 1.92
N VAL A 495 3.10 16.43 2.55
CA VAL A 495 2.09 15.56 3.17
C VAL A 495 1.46 16.26 4.38
N LEU A 496 2.29 16.85 5.25
CA LEU A 496 1.81 17.63 6.39
C LEU A 496 1.02 18.87 5.97
N LEU A 497 1.44 19.55 4.89
CA LEU A 497 0.71 20.68 4.33
C LEU A 497 -0.67 20.25 3.80
N GLY A 498 -0.73 19.08 3.15
CA GLY A 498 -1.98 18.47 2.70
C GLY A 498 -2.90 18.11 3.87
N ILE A 499 -2.37 17.54 4.95
CA ILE A 499 -3.11 17.25 6.19
C ILE A 499 -3.61 18.55 6.82
N GLN A 500 -2.76 19.58 6.92
CA GLN A 500 -3.15 20.89 7.44
C GLN A 500 -4.30 21.49 6.63
N GLY A 501 -4.26 21.42 5.29
CA GLY A 501 -5.33 21.89 4.42
C GLY A 501 -6.65 21.15 4.66
N ARG A 502 -6.60 19.81 4.80
CA ARG A 502 -7.79 18.99 5.12
C ARG A 502 -8.35 19.29 6.50
N LEU A 503 -7.48 19.44 7.51
CA LEU A 503 -7.89 19.79 8.87
C LEU A 503 -8.50 21.19 8.93
N GLU A 504 -7.95 22.15 8.20
CA GLU A 504 -8.52 23.49 8.11
C GLU A 504 -9.88 23.48 7.41
N MET A 505 -10.04 22.68 6.36
CA MET A 505 -11.34 22.46 5.71
C MET A 505 -12.35 21.85 6.69
N LEU A 506 -11.99 20.78 7.39
CA LEU A 506 -12.86 20.14 8.37
C LEU A 506 -13.20 21.08 9.53
N ARG A 507 -12.24 21.87 10.01
CA ARG A 507 -12.47 22.89 11.03
C ARG A 507 -13.44 23.97 10.55
N ARG A 508 -13.32 24.42 9.29
CA ARG A 508 -14.26 25.38 8.69
C ARG A 508 -15.64 24.77 8.51
N GLN A 509 -15.75 23.50 8.11
CA GLN A 509 -17.04 22.81 8.00
C GLN A 509 -17.71 22.60 9.36
N ALA A 510 -16.94 22.21 10.38
CA ALA A 510 -17.45 22.08 11.74
C ALA A 510 -17.93 23.42 12.30
N LYS A 511 -17.14 24.48 12.10
CA LYS A 511 -17.53 25.83 12.47
C LYS A 511 -18.80 26.29 11.74
N LEU A 512 -18.91 26.00 10.45
CA LEU A 512 -20.10 26.35 9.67
C LEU A 512 -21.35 25.60 10.14
N ARG A 513 -21.21 24.34 10.56
CA ARG A 513 -22.31 23.59 11.20
C ARG A 513 -22.69 24.17 12.56
N GLU A 514 -21.70 24.62 13.34
CA GLU A 514 -21.94 25.32 14.61
C GLU A 514 -22.65 26.66 14.37
N ASP A 515 -22.21 27.45 13.39
CA ASP A 515 -22.82 28.74 13.01
C ASP A 515 -24.26 28.53 12.48
N LEU A 516 -24.53 27.48 11.70
CA LEU A 516 -25.88 27.12 11.24
C LEU A 516 -26.77 26.61 12.39
N ALA A 517 -26.21 25.84 13.32
CA ALA A 517 -26.93 25.41 14.52
C ALA A 517 -27.28 26.62 15.40
N GLN A 518 -26.39 27.60 15.52
CA GLN A 518 -26.65 28.84 16.25
C GLN A 518 -27.71 29.71 15.54
N LEU A 519 -27.67 29.84 14.21
CA LEU A 519 -28.68 30.57 13.43
C LEU A 519 -30.08 29.93 13.52
N SER A 520 -30.16 28.60 13.46
CA SER A 520 -31.44 27.88 13.59
C SER A 520 -32.02 27.92 15.00
N MET A 521 -31.19 28.11 16.04
CA MET A 521 -31.68 28.41 17.39
C MET A 521 -32.09 29.88 17.57
N GLN A 522 -31.55 30.80 16.76
CA GLN A 522 -31.90 32.21 16.80
C GLN A 522 -33.21 32.53 16.05
N GLU A 523 -33.58 31.73 15.05
CA GLU A 523 -34.90 31.81 14.38
C GLU A 523 -36.04 31.12 15.16
N GLY A 524 -35.74 30.46 16.29
CA GLY A 524 -36.72 29.76 17.12
C GLY A 524 -37.22 30.52 18.36
N GLU A 525 -36.74 31.74 18.61
CA GLU A 525 -37.03 32.49 19.84
C GLU A 525 -37.51 33.94 19.64
N ASP A 526 -37.97 34.32 18.44
CA ASP A 526 -38.58 35.64 18.21
C ASP A 526 -39.83 35.53 17.32
N ASP A 527 -40.86 34.86 17.84
CA ASP A 527 -42.25 35.08 17.41
C ASP A 527 -42.91 36.01 18.43
N GLU A 528 -42.70 37.32 18.28
CA GLU A 528 -43.70 38.36 18.53
C GLU A 528 -43.19 39.77 18.12
N ILE A 529 -43.77 40.31 17.03
CA ILE A 529 -44.26 41.71 16.84
C ILE A 529 -43.87 42.41 15.52
N GLU A 530 -44.93 42.83 14.83
CA GLU A 530 -45.13 43.94 13.88
C GLU A 530 -44.80 43.81 12.38
N VAL A 531 -45.89 43.54 11.65
CA VAL A 531 -46.20 44.00 10.28
C VAL A 531 -45.88 45.50 10.10
N ILE A 532 -44.98 45.84 9.17
CA ILE A 532 -45.13 47.03 8.29
C ILE A 532 -44.63 46.69 6.88
N GLU A 533 -45.54 46.91 5.92
CA GLU A 533 -45.40 46.79 4.47
C GLU A 533 -44.27 47.67 3.89
N HIS A 534 -43.61 47.20 2.83
CA HIS A 534 -43.50 48.03 1.62
C HIS A 534 -43.51 47.18 0.35
N SER A 535 -44.59 47.39 -0.40
CA SER A 535 -44.81 47.02 -1.79
C SER A 535 -43.57 47.20 -2.68
N ASN A 536 -43.33 46.22 -3.56
CA ASN A 536 -43.26 46.52 -4.98
C ASN A 536 -43.84 45.37 -5.80
N VAL A 537 -45.08 45.60 -6.18
CA VAL A 537 -45.83 44.96 -7.26
C VAL A 537 -45.06 45.15 -8.57
N ILE A 538 -44.69 44.05 -9.23
CA ILE A 538 -44.83 43.94 -10.68
C ILE A 538 -45.61 42.66 -10.96
N SER A 539 -46.92 42.87 -11.07
CA SER A 539 -47.87 41.95 -11.70
C SER A 539 -47.61 41.88 -13.21
N ASN A 540 -47.64 40.67 -13.77
CA ASN A 540 -48.49 40.43 -14.93
C ASN A 540 -49.01 38.98 -14.96
N PRO A 541 -50.27 38.75 -15.33
CA PRO A 541 -51.10 37.62 -14.89
C PRO A 541 -51.58 36.72 -16.05
N LEU A 542 -52.40 35.72 -15.68
CA LEU A 542 -53.16 34.77 -16.50
C LEU A 542 -52.34 33.52 -16.92
N GLN A 543 -52.73 32.31 -16.55
CA GLN A 543 -54.04 31.72 -16.83
C GLN A 543 -54.43 30.57 -15.88
N ASP A 544 -55.75 30.40 -15.77
CA ASP A 544 -56.57 29.71 -14.78
C ASP A 544 -56.62 28.16 -14.84
N GLN A 545 -56.90 27.59 -13.65
CA GLN A 545 -57.75 26.43 -13.34
C GLN A 545 -57.37 24.99 -13.80
N ALA A 546 -57.05 24.12 -12.84
CA ALA A 546 -57.96 23.08 -12.30
C ALA A 546 -57.19 22.06 -11.41
N SER A 547 -57.70 21.81 -10.21
CA SER A 547 -57.24 20.81 -9.21
C SER A 547 -57.58 19.36 -9.63
N PRO A 548 -57.36 18.28 -8.83
CA PRO A 548 -56.40 18.00 -7.74
C PRO A 548 -55.74 16.57 -7.83
N VAL A 549 -54.94 16.21 -6.80
CA VAL A 549 -54.53 14.84 -6.37
C VAL A 549 -53.30 14.29 -7.14
N GLU A 550 -52.13 14.00 -6.54
CA GLU A 550 -51.88 12.85 -5.67
C GLU A 550 -50.42 12.86 -5.11
N LYS A 551 -50.29 12.49 -3.83
CA LYS A 551 -49.17 11.83 -3.11
C LYS A 551 -47.74 12.42 -3.08
N LEU A 552 -47.32 12.61 -1.82
CA LEU A 552 -45.97 12.70 -1.26
C LEU A 552 -44.92 11.78 -1.93
N GLU A 553 -43.81 12.39 -2.36
CA GLU A 553 -42.48 11.79 -2.29
C GLU A 553 -41.52 12.79 -1.62
N PRO A 554 -40.55 12.32 -0.82
CA PRO A 554 -39.61 13.16 -0.08
C PRO A 554 -38.53 13.74 -1.01
N ASP A 555 -38.19 14.99 -0.71
CA ASP A 555 -37.19 15.86 -1.31
C ASP A 555 -36.01 15.15 -2.00
N SER A 556 -36.00 15.27 -3.32
CA SER A 556 -34.81 15.15 -4.15
C SER A 556 -33.87 16.32 -3.85
N ILE A 557 -32.87 16.08 -3.01
CA ILE A 557 -31.75 17.01 -2.82
C ILE A 557 -30.85 16.91 -4.05
N VAL A 558 -31.03 17.84 -4.99
CA VAL A 558 -30.12 18.05 -6.12
C VAL A 558 -28.92 18.86 -5.62
N TYR A 559 -27.77 18.21 -5.45
CA TYR A 559 -26.49 18.90 -5.28
C TYR A 559 -26.01 19.43 -6.63
N ALA A 560 -26.26 20.71 -6.90
CA ALA A 560 -25.61 21.43 -7.98
C ALA A 560 -24.19 21.86 -7.53
N ASN A 561 -23.20 21.02 -7.75
CA ASN A 561 -21.82 21.48 -7.81
C ASN A 561 -21.60 22.12 -9.20
N GLY A 562 -21.53 23.44 -9.22
CA GLY A 562 -21.17 24.21 -10.40
C GLY A 562 -19.68 24.08 -10.69
N GLU A 563 -19.35 23.31 -11.72
CA GLU A 563 -18.21 23.53 -12.61
C GLU A 563 -18.66 23.15 -14.04
N SER A 564 -19.46 24.02 -14.66
CA SER A 564 -19.66 24.03 -16.11
C SER A 564 -18.61 24.95 -16.72
N ASP A 565 -17.43 24.42 -17.03
CA ASP A 565 -16.50 25.06 -17.97
C ASP A 565 -16.86 24.57 -19.39
N GLU A 566 -17.98 25.07 -19.89
CA GLU A 566 -18.42 24.85 -21.26
C GLU A 566 -17.66 25.83 -22.15
N PHE A 567 -16.63 25.33 -22.84
CA PHE A 567 -15.92 26.07 -23.88
C PHE A 567 -16.90 26.46 -24.99
N VAL A 568 -17.33 27.72 -25.00
CA VAL A 568 -18.09 28.30 -26.11
C VAL A 568 -17.14 28.56 -27.28
N ASP A 569 -17.23 27.71 -28.30
CA ASP A 569 -16.66 27.92 -29.63
C ASP A 569 -17.16 29.24 -30.22
N ALA A 570 -16.25 30.19 -30.46
CA ALA A 570 -16.55 31.42 -31.18
C ALA A 570 -16.75 31.12 -32.67
N SER A 571 -18.01 31.09 -33.12
CA SER A 571 -18.37 31.11 -34.54
C SER A 571 -18.81 32.52 -34.98
N GLU A 572 -18.06 33.01 -35.97
CA GLU A 572 -18.40 33.95 -37.05
C GLU A 572 -19.42 35.08 -36.81
N TYR A 573 -18.93 36.33 -36.85
CA TYR A 573 -19.70 37.45 -37.40
C TYR A 573 -19.18 37.80 -38.80
N LYS A 574 -20.07 37.66 -39.79
CA LYS A 574 -19.98 38.34 -41.08
C LYS A 574 -20.48 39.78 -40.91
N ASP A 575 -19.67 40.73 -41.35
CA ASP A 575 -20.00 41.64 -42.46
C ASP A 575 -18.69 42.17 -43.08
#